data_AF-A0A2W5SD98-F1
#
_entry.id   AF-A0A2W5SD98-F1
#
_cell.length_a   1.000
_cell.length_b   1.000
_cell.length_c   1.000
_cell.angle_alpha   90.00
_cell.angle_beta   90.00
_cell.angle_gamma   90.00
#
_symmetry.space_group_name_H-M   'P 1'
#
loop_
_entity.id
_entity.type
_entity.pdbx_description
1 polymer ?
#
loop_
_entity_poly.entity_id
_entity_poly.type
_entity_poly.pdbx_seq_one_letter_code
_entity_poly.pdbx_strand_id
1 'polypeptide(L)'
;MNKPIHRWILATAAGLALSTGAIASTQVPHRSGGVSVEDFAELRSQASDYNLKLVLAARGSGAYLADVDVTVRSLPSREVVLEHRTDGPLLLAALPAGRYEVTASFADVLSGARVTLTRVFQVPRSGLVRSVMYFDTGDEVSAESPSAYRLN
;
A
#
# COMPACT_ATOMS: atom_id res chain seq x y z
N MET A 1 -66.83 -10.55 25.35
CA MET A 1 -66.26 -10.05 24.08
C MET A 1 -64.79 -10.50 24.03
N ASN A 2 -64.53 -11.75 23.60
CA ASN A 2 -63.84 -12.14 22.35
C ASN A 2 -62.31 -11.89 22.43
N LYS A 3 -61.35 -12.83 22.35
CA LYS A 3 -61.23 -14.25 21.93
C LYS A 3 -59.87 -14.82 22.47
N PRO A 4 -59.64 -16.15 22.48
CA PRO A 4 -58.47 -16.82 23.08
C PRO A 4 -57.29 -16.95 22.10
N ILE A 5 -56.04 -16.86 22.58
CA ILE A 5 -54.83 -17.03 21.76
C ILE A 5 -53.84 -18.03 22.37
N HIS A 6 -53.93 -19.25 21.81
CA HIS A 6 -52.96 -20.32 21.57
C HIS A 6 -51.59 -20.29 22.28
N ARG A 7 -51.38 -21.37 23.03
CA ARG A 7 -50.10 -21.87 23.58
C ARG A 7 -49.06 -22.00 22.45
N TRP A 8 -47.89 -21.42 22.65
CA TRP A 8 -46.69 -21.80 21.91
C TRP A 8 -45.66 -22.36 22.90
N ILE A 9 -44.99 -23.41 22.44
CA ILE A 9 -44.15 -24.35 23.18
C ILE A 9 -42.85 -23.67 23.63
N LEU A 10 -42.51 -23.79 24.92
CA LEU A 10 -41.14 -23.66 25.40
C LEU A 10 -40.44 -25.01 25.17
N ALA A 11 -39.34 -25.01 24.43
CA ALA A 11 -38.34 -26.08 24.52
C ALA A 11 -36.94 -25.48 24.34
N THR A 12 -36.20 -25.60 25.43
CA THR A 12 -34.84 -25.14 25.72
C THR A 12 -33.79 -26.04 25.05
N ALA A 13 -32.66 -25.44 24.63
CA ALA A 13 -31.28 -25.84 24.98
C ALA A 13 -30.25 -25.92 23.83
N ALA A 14 -29.09 -25.33 24.16
CA ALA A 14 -27.71 -25.75 23.84
C ALA A 14 -27.14 -25.51 22.44
N GLY A 15 -26.04 -24.75 22.41
CA GLY A 15 -25.08 -24.78 21.30
C GLY A 15 -24.30 -23.48 21.11
N LEU A 16 -23.47 -23.09 22.07
CA LEU A 16 -22.41 -22.11 21.86
C LEU A 16 -21.46 -22.64 20.77
N ALA A 17 -21.43 -21.99 19.61
CA ALA A 17 -20.30 -22.06 18.69
C ALA A 17 -19.85 -20.63 18.38
N LEU A 18 -19.00 -20.09 19.26
CA LEU A 18 -18.22 -18.90 18.99
C LEU A 18 -17.19 -19.26 17.91
N SER A 19 -17.55 -19.12 16.65
CA SER A 19 -16.59 -19.14 15.54
C SER A 19 -15.85 -17.80 15.51
N THR A 20 -14.98 -17.55 16.50
CA THR A 20 -13.99 -16.46 16.37
C THR A 20 -12.84 -16.97 15.50
N GLY A 21 -13.09 -17.03 14.19
CA GLY A 21 -12.02 -17.05 13.21
C GLY A 21 -11.41 -15.65 13.14
N ALA A 22 -10.67 -15.26 14.18
CA ALA A 22 -9.73 -14.16 14.03
C ALA A 22 -8.66 -14.66 13.06
N ILE A 23 -8.86 -14.36 11.77
CA ILE A 23 -7.80 -14.44 10.79
C ILE A 23 -6.79 -13.43 11.30
N ALA A 24 -5.76 -13.90 12.00
CA ALA A 24 -4.66 -13.07 12.42
C ALA A 24 -3.96 -12.62 11.15
N SER A 25 -4.39 -11.49 10.60
CA SER A 25 -3.59 -10.73 9.66
C SER A 25 -2.26 -10.53 10.38
N THR A 26 -1.20 -11.20 9.93
CA THR A 26 0.16 -10.84 10.34
C THR A 26 0.35 -9.42 9.82
N GLN A 27 0.01 -8.43 10.64
CA GLN A 27 0.13 -7.04 10.28
C GLN A 27 1.61 -6.73 10.30
N VAL A 28 2.18 -6.63 9.11
CA VAL A 28 3.56 -6.19 8.91
C VAL A 28 3.66 -4.75 9.42
N PRO A 29 4.66 -4.42 10.27
CA PRO A 29 4.89 -3.04 10.65
C PRO A 29 5.25 -2.24 9.41
N HIS A 30 4.42 -1.25 9.10
CA HIS A 30 4.54 -0.38 7.94
C HIS A 30 4.37 1.07 8.35
N ARG A 31 5.04 1.97 7.64
CA ARG A 31 4.92 3.42 7.82
C ARG A 31 4.89 4.06 6.45
N SER A 32 3.83 4.79 6.15
CA SER A 32 3.74 5.66 4.96
C SER A 32 3.93 7.10 5.37
N GLY A 33 4.69 7.87 4.60
CA GLY A 33 5.00 9.26 4.93
C GLY A 33 5.95 9.90 3.93
N GLY A 34 6.78 10.83 4.40
CA GLY A 34 7.73 11.59 3.57
C GLY A 34 7.14 12.85 2.95
N VAL A 35 6.12 13.45 3.58
CA VAL A 35 5.64 14.80 3.22
C VAL A 35 6.46 15.91 3.90
N SER A 36 7.08 15.61 5.05
CA SER A 36 7.86 16.56 5.86
C SER A 36 9.31 16.09 6.07
N VAL A 37 10.24 17.05 6.19
CA VAL A 37 11.69 16.81 6.39
C VAL A 37 12.03 16.03 7.67
N GLU A 38 11.23 16.21 8.71
CA GLU A 38 11.29 15.52 10.00
C GLU A 38 10.92 14.04 9.85
N ASP A 39 9.89 13.75 9.05
CA ASP A 39 9.47 12.38 8.72
C ASP A 39 10.60 11.65 7.96
N PHE A 40 11.28 12.32 7.02
CA PHE A 40 12.45 11.75 6.35
C PHE A 40 13.62 11.44 7.29
N ALA A 41 13.85 12.25 8.33
CA ALA A 41 14.94 12.03 9.30
C ALA A 41 14.62 10.85 10.23
N GLU A 42 13.38 10.75 10.72
CA GLU A 42 12.92 9.62 11.52
C GLU A 42 12.92 8.32 10.71
N LEU A 43 12.37 8.36 9.49
CA LEU A 43 12.38 7.23 8.55
C LEU A 43 13.81 6.80 8.19
N ARG A 44 14.77 7.73 8.17
CA ARG A 44 16.19 7.43 7.96
C ARG A 44 16.84 6.81 9.19
N SER A 45 16.48 7.25 10.40
CA SER A 45 16.95 6.67 11.65
C SER A 45 16.38 5.26 11.89
N GLN A 46 15.17 4.99 11.42
CA GLN A 46 14.51 3.69 11.52
C GLN A 46 14.71 2.82 10.28
N ALA A 47 15.37 3.31 9.23
CA ALA A 47 15.56 2.58 7.96
C ALA A 47 16.30 1.24 8.13
N SER A 48 17.04 1.04 9.23
CA SER A 48 17.67 -0.23 9.55
C SER A 48 16.69 -1.30 10.04
N ASP A 49 15.52 -0.90 10.52
CA ASP A 49 14.45 -1.81 10.98
C ASP A 49 13.54 -2.27 9.82
N TYR A 50 13.55 -1.51 8.71
CA TYR A 50 12.79 -1.79 7.50
C TYR A 50 13.69 -2.34 6.39
N ASN A 51 13.20 -3.30 5.63
CA ASN A 51 13.95 -3.91 4.53
C ASN A 51 13.32 -3.69 3.15
N LEU A 52 12.16 -3.03 3.09
CA LEU A 52 11.56 -2.53 1.85
C LEU A 52 11.27 -1.03 1.96
N LYS A 53 11.77 -0.26 0.99
CA LYS A 53 11.47 1.15 0.78
C LYS A 53 10.96 1.39 -0.63
N LEU A 54 9.73 1.86 -0.72
CA LEU A 54 9.09 2.24 -1.98
C LEU A 54 8.95 3.77 -2.05
N VAL A 55 9.21 4.30 -3.24
CA VAL A 55 8.99 5.71 -3.58
C VAL A 55 8.03 5.77 -4.75
N LEU A 56 6.95 6.55 -4.62
CA LEU A 56 5.88 6.66 -5.60
C LEU A 56 5.98 8.01 -6.31
N ALA A 57 6.11 7.98 -7.64
CA ALA A 57 6.29 9.20 -8.42
C ALA A 57 5.61 9.12 -9.80
N ALA A 58 5.21 10.25 -10.36
CA ALA A 58 4.73 10.36 -11.73
C ALA A 58 5.89 10.22 -12.73
N ARG A 59 5.67 9.47 -13.80
CA ARG A 59 6.53 9.39 -14.98
C ARG A 59 6.29 10.65 -15.81
N GLY A 60 7.36 11.34 -16.20
CA GLY A 60 7.28 12.66 -16.84
C GLY A 60 7.71 13.74 -15.86
N SER A 61 6.78 14.24 -15.06
CA SER A 61 7.05 15.33 -14.10
C SER A 61 7.98 14.94 -12.95
N GLY A 62 8.07 13.66 -12.60
CA GLY A 62 8.79 13.21 -11.41
C GLY A 62 8.11 13.64 -10.10
N ALA A 63 6.88 14.15 -10.16
CA ALA A 63 6.12 14.58 -9.00
C ALA A 63 5.89 13.40 -8.05
N TYR A 64 6.04 13.65 -6.76
CA TYR A 64 5.78 12.68 -5.72
C TYR A 64 4.27 12.46 -5.56
N LEU A 65 3.86 11.19 -5.54
CA LEU A 65 2.44 10.81 -5.49
C LEU A 65 2.06 10.35 -4.08
N ALA A 66 0.93 10.84 -3.60
CA ALA A 66 0.26 10.33 -2.41
C ALA A 66 -1.01 9.57 -2.81
N ASP A 67 -1.74 9.04 -1.83
CA ASP A 67 -3.04 8.41 -2.03
C ASP A 67 -2.99 7.12 -2.87
N VAL A 68 -1.81 6.51 -3.00
CA VAL A 68 -1.63 5.27 -3.76
C VAL A 68 -2.03 4.08 -2.88
N ASP A 69 -2.93 3.25 -3.38
CA ASP A 69 -3.30 1.97 -2.78
C ASP A 69 -2.18 0.95 -3.04
N VAL A 70 -1.53 0.46 -1.99
CA VAL A 70 -0.45 -0.53 -2.08
C VAL A 70 -0.87 -1.83 -1.44
N THR A 71 -0.80 -2.91 -2.21
CA THR A 71 -1.02 -4.28 -1.76
C THR A 71 0.25 -5.08 -1.93
N VAL A 72 0.72 -5.74 -0.86
CA VAL A 72 1.88 -6.64 -0.88
C VAL A 72 1.41 -8.05 -0.63
N ARG A 73 1.78 -8.97 -1.53
CA ARG A 73 1.47 -10.40 -1.46
C ARG A 73 2.74 -11.21 -1.35
N SER A 74 2.77 -12.17 -0.42
CA SER A 74 3.86 -13.15 -0.33
C SER A 74 3.80 -14.13 -1.49
N LEU A 75 4.94 -14.53 -2.05
CA LEU A 75 5.04 -15.57 -3.07
C LEU A 75 5.82 -16.77 -2.51
N PRO A 76 5.40 -18.01 -2.82
CA PRO A 76 4.32 -18.39 -3.75
C PRO A 76 2.92 -18.47 -3.12
N SER A 77 2.77 -18.26 -1.81
CA SER A 77 1.49 -18.45 -1.10
C SER A 77 0.36 -17.51 -1.55
N ARG A 78 0.70 -16.38 -2.19
CA ARG A 78 -0.20 -15.29 -2.60
C ARG A 78 -1.00 -14.66 -1.46
N GLU A 79 -0.57 -14.87 -0.22
CA GLU A 79 -1.15 -14.28 0.97
C GLU A 79 -0.92 -12.77 0.97
N VAL A 80 -1.97 -11.98 1.22
CA VAL A 80 -1.86 -10.53 1.39
C VAL A 80 -1.27 -10.26 2.77
N VAL A 81 -0.06 -9.72 2.80
CA VAL A 81 0.68 -9.41 4.03
C VAL A 81 0.61 -7.92 4.40
N LEU A 82 0.29 -7.07 3.43
CA LEU A 82 0.07 -5.65 3.64
C LEU A 82 -0.94 -5.13 2.62
N GLU A 83 -1.90 -4.36 3.10
CA GLU A 83 -2.78 -3.54 2.27
C GLU A 83 -2.88 -2.18 2.95
N HIS A 84 -2.41 -1.14 2.26
CA HIS A 84 -2.30 0.19 2.85
C HIS A 84 -2.40 1.27 1.78
N ARG A 85 -3.17 2.34 2.07
CA ARG A 85 -3.23 3.53 1.24
C ARG A 85 -2.23 4.55 1.77
N THR A 86 -1.29 4.93 0.92
CA THR A 86 -0.16 5.77 1.31
C THR A 86 -0.58 7.24 1.47
N ASP A 87 -0.20 7.88 2.58
CA ASP A 87 -0.44 9.32 2.80
C ASP A 87 0.60 10.22 2.11
N GLY A 88 1.71 9.64 1.68
CA GLY A 88 2.81 10.33 1.01
C GLY A 88 3.56 9.41 0.06
N PRO A 89 4.58 9.94 -0.64
CA PRO A 89 5.29 9.19 -1.68
C PRO A 89 6.18 8.08 -1.14
N LEU A 90 6.42 8.02 0.16
CA LEU A 90 7.24 6.99 0.76
C LEU A 90 6.39 5.95 1.48
N LEU A 91 6.70 4.69 1.23
CA LEU A 91 6.26 3.57 2.05
C LEU A 91 7.46 2.76 2.52
N LEU A 92 7.60 2.59 3.83
CA LEU A 92 8.51 1.64 4.46
C LEU A 92 7.73 0.45 5.00
N ALA A 93 8.23 -0.76 4.74
CA ALA A 93 7.68 -2.00 5.25
C ALA A 93 8.79 -2.95 5.71
N ALA A 94 8.57 -3.61 6.85
CA ALA A 94 9.51 -4.56 7.44
C ALA A 94 9.00 -5.99 7.20
N LEU A 95 9.27 -6.51 6.01
CA LEU A 95 8.78 -7.82 5.58
C LEU A 95 9.73 -8.94 6.03
N PRO A 96 9.26 -10.16 6.31
CA PRO A 96 10.15 -11.31 6.42
C PRO A 96 10.99 -11.49 5.14
N ALA A 97 12.14 -12.16 5.24
CA ALA A 97 12.93 -12.47 4.05
C ALA A 97 12.16 -13.42 3.13
N GLY A 98 12.00 -13.06 1.88
CA GLY A 98 11.13 -13.79 0.96
C GLY A 98 10.92 -13.08 -0.36
N ARG A 99 10.05 -13.64 -1.19
CA ARG A 99 9.65 -13.04 -2.46
C ARG A 99 8.26 -12.45 -2.29
N TYR A 100 8.09 -11.20 -2.71
CA TYR A 100 6.83 -10.48 -2.56
C TYR A 100 6.44 -9.84 -3.89
N GLU A 101 5.16 -9.91 -4.21
CA GLU A 101 4.54 -9.14 -5.28
C GLU A 101 3.92 -7.89 -4.67
N VAL A 102 4.35 -6.72 -5.13
CA VAL A 102 3.80 -5.43 -4.72
C VAL A 102 2.99 -4.89 -5.89
N THR A 103 1.71 -4.65 -5.63
CA THR A 103 0.80 -3.98 -6.56
C THR A 103 0.46 -2.61 -5.99
N ALA A 104 0.77 -1.56 -6.73
CA ALA A 104 0.48 -0.18 -6.36
C ALA A 104 -0.49 0.41 -7.37
N SER A 105 -1.61 0.95 -6.92
CA SER A 105 -2.64 1.55 -7.76
C SER A 105 -2.84 3.02 -7.38
N PHE A 106 -2.62 3.91 -8.34
CA PHE A 106 -2.86 5.33 -8.19
C PHE A 106 -4.12 5.72 -8.94
N ALA A 107 -5.04 6.41 -8.27
CA ALA A 107 -6.19 7.03 -8.92
C ALA A 107 -5.81 8.48 -9.27
N ASP A 108 -5.55 8.72 -10.54
CA ASP A 108 -5.27 10.08 -11.01
C ASP A 108 -6.53 10.92 -10.93
N VAL A 109 -6.51 11.93 -10.06
CA VAL A 109 -7.69 12.77 -9.79
C VAL A 109 -7.99 13.68 -10.98
N LEU A 110 -6.97 14.04 -11.78
CA LEU A 110 -7.09 14.96 -12.90
C LEU A 110 -7.71 14.31 -14.14
N SER A 111 -7.24 13.11 -14.49
CA SER A 111 -7.69 12.33 -15.65
C SER A 111 -8.84 11.38 -15.30
N GLY A 112 -9.07 11.11 -14.01
CA GLY A 112 -10.01 10.10 -13.52
C GLY A 112 -9.59 8.66 -13.80
N ALA A 113 -8.37 8.47 -14.31
CA ALA A 113 -7.83 7.16 -14.70
C ALA A 113 -7.14 6.48 -13.51
N ARG A 114 -7.29 5.16 -13.39
CA ARG A 114 -6.55 4.35 -12.41
C ARG A 114 -5.36 3.68 -13.09
N VAL A 115 -4.17 3.95 -12.56
CA VAL A 115 -2.91 3.36 -13.04
C VAL A 115 -2.42 2.36 -12.01
N THR A 116 -2.31 1.10 -12.42
CA THR A 116 -1.85 0.01 -11.55
C THR A 116 -0.51 -0.53 -12.03
N LEU A 117 0.43 -0.65 -11.09
CA LEU A 117 1.77 -1.19 -11.31
C LEU A 117 2.00 -2.39 -10.40
N THR A 118 2.34 -3.53 -11.00
CA THR A 118 2.73 -4.72 -10.25
C THR A 118 4.22 -4.99 -10.45
N ARG A 119 4.96 -5.17 -9.35
CA ARG A 119 6.39 -5.49 -9.37
C ARG A 119 6.72 -6.53 -8.30
N VAL A 120 7.56 -7.48 -8.66
CA VAL A 120 8.06 -8.49 -7.74
C VAL A 120 9.39 -8.04 -7.14
N PHE A 121 9.50 -8.13 -5.82
CA PHE A 121 10.70 -7.85 -5.06
C PHE A 121 11.18 -9.09 -4.34
N GLN A 122 12.50 -9.22 -4.26
CA GLN A 122 13.15 -10.22 -3.43
C GLN A 122 13.72 -9.51 -2.21
N VAL A 123 13.13 -9.77 -1.05
CA VAL A 123 13.50 -9.16 0.22
C VAL A 123 14.54 -10.06 0.89
N PRO A 124 15.80 -9.60 1.03
CA PRO A 124 16.85 -10.36 1.70
C PRO A 124 16.66 -10.37 3.22
N ARG A 125 17.37 -11.29 3.91
CA ARG A 125 17.41 -11.32 5.39
C ARG A 125 18.04 -10.08 6.01
N SER A 126 18.84 -9.36 5.26
CA SER A 126 19.50 -8.12 5.69
C SER A 126 19.70 -7.18 4.50
N GLY A 127 19.68 -5.88 4.79
CA GLY A 127 19.78 -4.83 3.79
C GLY A 127 18.44 -4.26 3.37
N LEU A 128 18.51 -3.15 2.63
CA LEU A 128 17.34 -2.39 2.22
C LEU A 128 17.10 -2.57 0.72
N VAL A 129 15.93 -3.10 0.36
CA VAL A 129 15.43 -3.07 -1.02
C VAL A 129 14.78 -1.71 -1.25
N ARG A 130 15.40 -0.89 -2.11
CA ARG A 130 14.83 0.40 -2.51
C ARG A 130 14.35 0.33 -3.96
N SER A 131 13.11 0.76 -4.20
CA SER A 131 12.59 0.91 -5.56
C SER A 131 11.74 2.16 -5.70
N VAL A 132 11.88 2.84 -6.83
CA VAL A 132 10.96 3.89 -7.27
C VAL A 132 9.95 3.25 -8.22
N MET A 133 8.67 3.52 -8.01
CA MET A 133 7.57 3.12 -8.88
C MET A 133 7.07 4.37 -9.60
N TYR A 134 7.27 4.38 -10.92
CA TYR A 134 6.89 5.48 -11.79
C TYR A 134 5.54 5.20 -12.45
N PHE A 135 4.53 6.02 -12.14
CA PHE A 135 3.19 5.94 -12.68
C PHE A 135 3.06 6.82 -13.91
N ASP A 136 2.59 6.25 -15.01
CA ASP A 136 2.30 7.02 -16.22
C ASP A 136 0.98 7.78 -16.02
N THR A 137 1.06 9.00 -15.50
CA THR A 137 -0.13 9.82 -15.17
C THR A 137 -0.60 10.69 -16.34
N GLY A 138 0.05 10.59 -17.52
CA GLY A 138 -0.26 11.42 -18.68
C GLY A 138 0.17 12.89 -18.52
N ASP A 139 0.78 13.26 -17.39
CA ASP A 139 1.38 14.57 -17.15
C ASP A 139 2.71 14.64 -17.92
N GLU A 140 2.62 14.80 -19.24
CA GLU A 140 3.76 15.26 -20.02
C GLU A 140 4.13 16.63 -19.48
N VAL A 141 5.26 16.71 -18.77
CA VAL A 141 5.93 17.99 -18.62
C VAL A 141 6.15 18.52 -20.02
N SER A 142 5.46 19.60 -20.37
CA SER A 142 5.86 20.43 -21.49
C SER A 142 7.28 20.85 -21.16
N ALA A 143 8.26 20.08 -21.65
CA ALA A 143 9.64 20.48 -21.60
C ALA A 143 9.67 21.73 -22.46
N GLU A 144 9.55 22.90 -21.83
CA GLU A 144 9.98 24.14 -22.42
C GLU A 144 11.42 23.89 -22.83
N SER A 145 11.64 23.58 -24.10
CA SER A 145 12.96 23.35 -24.68
C SER A 145 13.73 24.64 -24.52
N PRO A 146 14.77 24.75 -23.65
CA PRO A 146 15.62 25.92 -23.64
C PRO A 146 16.63 25.76 -24.78
N SER A 147 16.14 25.69 -26.01
CA SER A 147 16.96 25.75 -27.22
C SER A 147 17.14 27.21 -27.63
N ALA A 148 17.85 27.99 -26.81
CA ALA A 148 18.29 29.33 -27.19
C ALA A 148 19.48 29.84 -26.36
N TYR A 149 20.57 29.08 -26.25
CA TYR A 149 21.90 29.69 -26.04
C TYR A 149 22.95 28.86 -26.77
N ARG A 150 23.09 29.14 -28.07
CA ARG A 150 24.32 28.82 -28.81
C ARG A 150 24.97 30.16 -29.16
N LEU A 151 25.91 30.58 -28.32
CA LEU A 151 26.87 31.61 -28.68
C LEU A 151 28.03 30.93 -29.43
N ASN A 152 28.36 31.55 -30.57
CA ASN A 152 29.52 31.39 -31.43
C ASN A 152 29.63 30.10 -32.26
#